data_AF-A0A1I8N710-F1
#
_entry.id   AF-A0A1I8N710-F1
#
_cell.length_a   1.000
_cell.length_b   1.000
_cell.length_c   1.000
_cell.angle_alpha   90.00
_cell.angle_beta   90.00
_cell.angle_gamma   90.00
#
_symmetry.space_group_name_H-M   'P 1'
#
loop_
_entity.id
_entity.type
_entity.pdbx_description
1 polymer ?
#
loop_
_entity_poly.entity_id
_entity_poly.type
_entity_poly.pdbx_seq_one_letter_code
_entity_poly.pdbx_strand_id
1 'polypeptide(L)'
;LHIMNARNIVPMDSNGSCDSFVKAHFLPVNRFLGVQPIKTAVHNKTCFPLYDEKFTIELNNEQRKQNSLVQFSIKDKDLFGMTNQYIAECYISFADIMAHEGEQIHMELSRPEYISSDTIRALEYRQGDKQAKDFLKKLKNKSHS
;
A
#
# COMPACT_ATOMS: atom_id res chain seq x y z
N LEU A 1 -1.00 7.58 13.71
CA LEU A 1 -1.35 7.58 12.27
C LEU A 1 -2.87 7.60 12.14
N HIS A 2 -3.43 8.62 11.48
CA HIS A 2 -4.88 8.74 11.25
C HIS A 2 -5.17 8.61 9.76
N ILE A 3 -5.93 7.59 9.38
CA ILE A 3 -6.34 7.34 7.99
C ILE A 3 -7.77 7.87 7.83
N MET A 4 -7.91 8.98 7.09
CA MET A 4 -9.18 9.71 6.96
C MET A 4 -10.09 9.06 5.91
N ASN A 5 -9.79 9.25 4.64
CA ASN A 5 -10.65 8.81 3.54
C ASN A 5 -9.83 8.58 2.27
N ALA A 6 -10.44 7.92 1.31
CA ALA A 6 -9.99 7.91 -0.07
C ALA A 6 -11.14 8.35 -0.98
N ARG A 7 -10.79 8.86 -2.16
CA ARG A 7 -11.74 9.47 -3.10
C ARG A 7 -11.42 9.00 -4.51
N ASN A 8 -12.44 8.92 -5.35
CA ASN A 8 -12.30 8.53 -6.76
C ASN A 8 -11.57 7.19 -6.94
N ILE A 9 -11.83 6.23 -6.05
CA ILE A 9 -11.30 4.87 -6.20
C ILE A 9 -11.98 4.25 -7.42
N VAL A 10 -11.19 3.65 -8.31
CA VAL A 10 -11.72 2.96 -9.50
C VAL A 10 -12.37 1.65 -9.06
N PRO A 11 -13.66 1.42 -9.35
CA PRO A 11 -14.31 0.13 -9.15
C PRO A 11 -13.56 -0.95 -9.92
N MET A 12 -13.23 -2.04 -9.24
CA MET A 12 -12.69 -3.22 -9.91
C MET A 12 -13.81 -4.16 -10.36
N ASP A 13 -14.93 -4.18 -9.63
CA ASP A 13 -16.10 -4.98 -9.94
C ASP A 13 -17.04 -4.28 -10.94
N SER A 14 -17.70 -5.10 -11.76
CA SER A 14 -18.68 -4.68 -12.78
C SER A 14 -19.92 -3.96 -12.21
N ASN A 15 -20.14 -4.02 -10.90
CA ASN A 15 -21.24 -3.36 -10.21
C ASN A 15 -21.01 -1.85 -9.97
N GLY A 16 -19.80 -1.34 -10.23
CA GLY A 16 -19.47 0.08 -10.10
C GLY A 16 -19.20 0.56 -8.66
N SER A 17 -19.00 -0.36 -7.71
CA SER A 17 -18.70 -0.06 -6.31
C SER A 17 -17.56 -0.94 -5.79
N CYS A 18 -16.85 -0.47 -4.75
CA CYS A 18 -15.76 -1.21 -4.10
C CYS A 18 -16.09 -1.50 -2.63
N ASP A 19 -15.62 -2.65 -2.17
CA ASP A 19 -15.54 -3.05 -0.76
C ASP A 19 -14.11 -2.81 -0.26
N SER A 20 -13.77 -1.54 -0.09
CA SER A 20 -12.37 -1.11 0.06
C SER A 20 -11.86 -1.11 1.51
N PHE A 21 -10.56 -1.36 1.68
CA PHE A 21 -9.83 -1.10 2.91
C PHE A 21 -8.39 -0.65 2.61
N VAL A 22 -7.78 0.06 3.55
CA VAL A 22 -6.37 0.47 3.50
C VAL A 22 -5.52 -0.50 4.32
N LYS A 23 -4.37 -0.89 3.75
CA LYS A 23 -3.27 -1.52 4.49
C LYS A 23 -2.05 -0.63 4.47
N ALA A 24 -1.50 -0.33 5.64
CA ALA A 24 -0.23 0.39 5.77
C ALA A 24 0.91 -0.55 6.19
N HIS A 25 1.99 -0.56 5.42
CA HIS A 25 3.22 -1.28 5.71
C HIS A 25 4.36 -0.29 5.93
N PHE A 26 5.35 -0.69 6.71
CA PHE A 26 6.53 0.12 6.99
C PHE A 26 7.74 -0.41 6.23
N LEU A 27 8.51 0.50 5.67
CA LEU A 27 9.67 0.21 4.82
C LEU A 27 10.93 0.87 5.39
N PRO A 28 12.12 0.24 5.25
CA PRO A 28 12.34 -1.06 4.61
C PRO A 28 11.90 -2.23 5.51
N VAL A 29 11.34 -3.30 4.90
CA VAL A 29 10.67 -4.41 5.62
C VAL A 29 11.56 -5.05 6.70
N ASN A 30 12.86 -5.18 6.46
CA ASN A 30 13.81 -5.77 7.39
C ASN A 30 13.98 -4.98 8.70
N ARG A 31 13.69 -3.67 8.72
CA ARG A 31 13.74 -2.82 9.91
C ARG A 31 12.47 -2.90 10.75
N PHE A 32 11.36 -3.27 10.11
CA PHE A 32 10.04 -3.33 10.73
C PHE A 32 9.58 -4.78 10.95
N LEU A 33 10.52 -5.73 11.03
CA LEU A 33 10.22 -7.11 11.43
C LEU A 33 9.55 -7.11 12.82
N GLY A 34 8.40 -7.78 12.92
CA GLY A 34 7.59 -7.82 14.14
C GLY A 34 6.57 -6.70 14.27
N VAL A 35 6.68 -5.61 13.50
CA VAL A 35 5.65 -4.56 13.44
C VAL A 35 4.51 -5.06 12.54
N GLN A 36 3.31 -5.18 13.12
CA GLN A 36 2.15 -5.63 12.37
C GLN A 36 1.71 -4.56 11.36
N PRO A 37 1.37 -4.94 10.11
CA PRO A 37 0.75 -4.01 9.18
C PRO A 37 -0.57 -3.49 9.74
N ILE A 38 -0.82 -2.21 9.55
CA ILE A 38 -2.11 -1.61 9.89
C ILE A 38 -3.12 -2.01 8.82
N LYS A 39 -4.36 -2.25 9.24
CA LYS A 39 -5.48 -2.50 8.36
C LYS A 39 -6.72 -1.78 8.90
N THR A 40 -7.37 -0.99 8.06
CA THR A 40 -8.68 -0.39 8.36
C THR A 40 -9.81 -1.40 8.30
N ALA A 41 -10.96 -1.04 8.84
CA ALA A 41 -12.23 -1.67 8.50
C ALA A 41 -12.49 -1.59 6.99
N VAL A 42 -13.36 -2.50 6.52
CA VAL A 42 -13.79 -2.54 5.13
C VAL A 42 -15.02 -1.66 4.97
N HIS A 43 -14.97 -0.74 4.02
CA HIS A 43 -16.07 0.13 3.64
C HIS A 43 -16.68 -0.39 2.35
N ASN A 44 -17.91 -0.90 2.48
CA ASN A 44 -18.57 -1.62 1.41
C ASN A 44 -19.29 -0.68 0.44
N LYS A 45 -19.35 -1.08 -0.82
CA LYS A 45 -20.14 -0.47 -1.89
C LYS A 45 -19.94 1.05 -2.04
N THR A 46 -18.70 1.53 -1.96
CA THR A 46 -18.39 2.96 -2.10
C THR A 46 -17.04 3.23 -2.79
N CYS A 47 -17.01 4.23 -3.66
CA CYS A 47 -15.78 4.77 -4.26
C CYS A 47 -15.20 5.96 -3.48
N PHE A 48 -15.86 6.34 -2.39
CA PHE A 48 -15.51 7.44 -1.49
C PHE A 48 -15.53 6.98 -0.03
N PRO A 49 -14.73 5.98 0.35
CA PRO A 49 -14.72 5.45 1.71
C PRO A 49 -14.19 6.50 2.70
N LEU A 50 -14.94 6.68 3.79
CA LEU A 50 -14.52 7.45 4.97
C LEU A 50 -14.09 6.46 6.04
N TYR A 51 -12.81 6.14 6.09
CA TYR A 51 -12.25 5.22 7.08
C TYR A 51 -12.27 5.82 8.49
N ASP A 52 -11.75 7.05 8.63
CA ASP A 52 -11.64 7.82 9.88
C ASP A 52 -11.06 7.03 11.07
N GLU A 53 -10.01 6.25 10.80
CA GLU A 53 -9.42 5.33 11.78
C GLU A 53 -8.05 5.81 12.29
N LYS A 54 -7.87 5.80 13.60
CA LYS A 54 -6.63 6.17 14.28
C LYS A 54 -5.89 4.95 14.81
N PHE A 55 -4.60 4.89 14.49
CA PHE A 55 -3.69 3.83 14.89
C PHE A 55 -2.49 4.40 15.64
N THR A 56 -2.17 3.78 16.77
CA THR A 56 -0.95 4.04 17.53
C THR A 56 0.09 2.99 17.16
N ILE A 57 1.29 3.43 16.79
CA ILE A 57 2.39 2.54 16.42
C ILE A 57 3.56 2.83 17.34
N GLU A 58 4.00 1.81 18.05
CA GLU A 58 5.20 1.89 18.87
C GLU A 58 6.42 1.58 18.01
N LEU A 59 7.35 2.54 17.96
CA LEU A 59 8.54 2.47 17.12
C LEU A 59 9.78 2.66 17.97
N ASN A 60 10.77 1.80 17.74
CA ASN A 60 12.10 1.95 18.33
C ASN A 60 12.96 3.00 17.59
N ASN A 61 14.13 3.32 18.13
CA ASN A 61 15.01 4.35 17.56
C ASN A 61 15.45 4.04 16.12
N GLU A 62 15.71 2.77 15.81
CA GLU A 62 16.10 2.36 14.46
C GLU A 62 14.96 2.56 13.45
N GLN A 63 13.73 2.23 13.84
CA GLN A 63 12.53 2.39 13.02
C GLN A 63 12.18 3.85 12.76
N ARG A 64 12.50 4.77 13.68
CA ARG A 64 12.25 6.21 13.53
C ARG A 64 13.23 6.94 12.60
N LYS A 65 14.22 6.25 12.02
CA LYS A 65 15.18 6.87 11.10
C LYS A 65 14.48 7.51 9.90
N GLN A 66 15.05 8.62 9.40
CA GLN A 66 14.46 9.45 8.34
C GLN A 66 14.26 8.73 7.00
N ASN A 67 15.05 7.68 6.72
CA ASN A 67 14.87 6.87 5.51
C ASN A 67 13.81 5.76 5.65
N SER A 68 13.01 5.78 6.72
CA SER A 68 11.82 4.94 6.85
C SER A 68 10.64 5.56 6.10
N LEU A 69 9.84 4.70 5.46
CA LEU A 69 8.64 5.10 4.74
C LEU A 69 7.42 4.33 5.26
N VAL A 70 6.24 4.92 5.10
CA VAL A 70 4.96 4.21 5.16
C VAL A 70 4.45 4.02 3.73
N GLN A 71 4.12 2.79 3.37
CA GLN A 71 3.41 2.45 2.16
C GLN A 71 1.95 2.18 2.51
N PHE A 72 1.04 2.98 1.97
CA PHE A 72 -0.39 2.70 2.01
C PHE A 72 -0.79 1.96 0.75
N SER A 73 -1.63 0.95 0.88
CA SER A 73 -2.22 0.22 -0.24
C SER A 73 -3.72 0.13 -0.04
N ILE A 74 -4.48 0.53 -1.06
CA ILE A 74 -5.93 0.35 -1.10
C ILE A 74 -6.22 -0.94 -1.82
N LYS A 75 -7.08 -1.76 -1.23
CA LYS A 75 -7.49 -3.05 -1.78
C LYS A 75 -8.99 -3.18 -1.77
N ASP A 76 -9.51 -3.89 -2.77
CA ASP A 76 -10.89 -4.32 -2.84
C ASP A 76 -11.02 -5.70 -2.18
N LYS A 77 -12.00 -5.84 -1.29
CA LYS A 77 -12.30 -7.12 -0.65
C LYS A 77 -13.32 -7.86 -1.51
N ASP A 78 -12.85 -8.86 -2.24
CA ASP A 78 -13.72 -9.77 -2.99
C ASP A 78 -14.70 -10.53 -2.06
N LEU A 79 -15.98 -10.50 -2.42
CA LEU A 79 -17.09 -11.18 -1.76
C LEU A 79 -16.91 -12.71 -1.72
N PHE A 80 -16.23 -13.30 -2.72
CA PHE A 80 -15.99 -14.75 -2.80
C PHE A 80 -14.61 -15.18 -2.28
N GLY A 81 -13.84 -14.25 -1.73
CA GLY A 81 -12.74 -14.53 -0.80
C GLY A 81 -11.50 -15.20 -1.37
N MET A 82 -11.32 -15.29 -2.69
CA MET A 82 -10.14 -15.96 -3.25
C MET A 82 -8.88 -15.11 -3.11
N THR A 83 -8.94 -13.80 -3.39
CA THR A 83 -7.85 -12.85 -3.12
C THR A 83 -8.36 -11.41 -3.09
N ASN A 84 -7.92 -10.60 -2.12
CA ASN A 84 -8.18 -9.15 -2.16
C ASN A 84 -7.47 -8.51 -3.36
N GLN A 85 -8.22 -7.79 -4.20
CA GLN A 85 -7.70 -7.15 -5.40
C GLN A 85 -6.95 -5.87 -5.03
N TYR A 86 -5.83 -5.65 -5.68
CA TYR A 86 -5.03 -4.45 -5.45
C TYR A 86 -5.58 -3.29 -6.29
N ILE A 87 -5.83 -2.13 -5.68
CA ILE A 87 -6.34 -0.97 -6.40
C ILE A 87 -5.23 0.05 -6.67
N ALA A 88 -4.54 0.51 -5.62
CA ALA A 88 -3.49 1.52 -5.74
C ALA A 88 -2.64 1.59 -4.46
N GLU A 89 -1.53 2.32 -4.52
CA GLU A 89 -0.68 2.65 -3.38
C GLU A 89 -0.24 4.11 -3.38
N CYS A 90 0.23 4.55 -2.21
CA CYS A 90 0.99 5.77 -2.07
C CYS A 90 2.05 5.58 -0.98
N TYR A 91 3.01 6.49 -0.94
CA TYR A 91 4.14 6.43 -0.03
C TYR A 91 4.36 7.79 0.61
N ILE A 92 4.79 7.78 1.86
CA ILE A 92 5.22 8.98 2.58
C ILE A 92 6.40 8.65 3.47
N SER A 93 7.39 9.55 3.53
CA SER A 93 8.51 9.36 4.44
C SER A 93 8.15 9.73 5.87
N PHE A 94 8.88 9.18 6.83
CA PHE A 94 8.71 9.59 8.23
C PHE A 94 9.12 11.04 8.42
N ALA A 95 10.10 11.53 7.66
CA ALA A 95 10.50 12.93 7.68
C ALA A 95 9.32 13.84 7.28
N ASP A 96 8.60 13.51 6.21
CA ASP A 96 7.43 14.27 5.76
C ASP A 96 6.28 14.16 6.77
N ILE A 97 6.04 12.98 7.35
CA ILE A 97 5.03 12.80 8.41
C ILE A 97 5.33 13.71 9.62
N MET A 98 6.60 13.78 10.05
CA MET A 98 7.02 14.62 11.17
C MET A 98 6.99 16.11 10.83
N ALA A 99 7.32 16.48 9.59
CA ALA A 99 7.28 17.87 9.14
C ALA A 99 5.86 18.44 9.09
N HIS A 100 4.86 17.57 8.86
CA HIS A 100 3.44 17.90 8.76
C HIS A 100 2.64 17.38 9.97
N GLU A 101 3.26 17.32 11.16
CA GLU A 101 2.59 16.83 12.36
C GLU A 101 1.33 17.65 12.69
N GLY A 102 0.18 16.97 12.81
CA GLY A 102 -1.11 17.59 13.07
C GLY A 102 -1.85 18.09 11.82
N GLU A 103 -1.21 18.08 10.65
CA GLU A 103 -1.82 18.46 9.38
C GLU A 103 -2.45 17.26 8.66
N GLN A 104 -3.46 17.54 7.83
CA GLN A 104 -3.99 16.54 6.90
C GLN A 104 -3.21 16.58 5.59
N ILE A 105 -2.61 15.44 5.23
CA ILE A 105 -1.81 15.30 4.01
C ILE A 105 -2.64 14.55 2.96
N HIS A 106 -2.87 15.18 1.82
CA HIS A 106 -3.44 14.51 0.65
C HIS A 106 -2.34 13.84 -0.16
N MET A 107 -2.47 12.54 -0.39
CA MET A 107 -1.54 11.75 -1.18
C MET A 107 -2.20 11.28 -2.46
N GLU A 108 -1.47 11.33 -3.57
CA GLU A 108 -1.91 10.77 -4.84
C GLU A 108 -1.71 9.26 -4.85
N LEU A 109 -2.74 8.55 -5.31
CA LEU A 109 -2.72 7.10 -5.47
C LEU A 109 -2.15 6.75 -6.83
N SER A 110 -1.20 5.82 -6.86
CA SER A 110 -0.59 5.32 -8.09
C SER A 110 -0.66 3.80 -8.17
N ARG A 111 -0.50 3.29 -9.39
CA ARG A 111 -0.23 1.86 -9.63
C ARG A 111 1.23 1.73 -10.09
N PRO A 112 1.87 0.56 -9.93
CA PRO A 112 3.21 0.36 -10.46
C PRO A 112 3.22 0.47 -11.99
N GLU A 113 3.77 1.56 -12.52
CA GLU A 113 3.85 1.81 -13.98
C GLU A 113 5.08 1.17 -14.63
N TYR A 114 6.07 0.73 -13.85
CA TYR A 114 7.43 0.41 -14.33
C TYR A 114 7.66 -1.02 -14.81
N ILE A 115 6.61 -1.76 -15.15
CA ILE A 115 6.68 -3.21 -15.46
C ILE A 115 7.51 -3.49 -16.72
N SER A 116 7.79 -2.47 -17.55
CA SER A 116 8.54 -2.58 -18.81
C SER A 116 9.92 -1.91 -18.77
N SER A 117 10.37 -1.41 -17.62
CA SER A 117 11.66 -0.72 -17.49
C SER A 117 12.87 -1.66 -17.62
N ASP A 118 14.03 -1.11 -18.00
CA ASP A 118 15.27 -1.88 -18.15
C ASP A 118 15.72 -2.54 -16.85
N THR A 119 15.41 -1.94 -15.70
CA THR A 119 15.69 -2.53 -14.39
C THR A 119 14.83 -3.76 -14.12
N ILE A 120 13.54 -3.74 -14.51
CA ILE A 120 12.66 -4.91 -14.43
C ILE A 120 13.14 -6.02 -15.35
N ARG A 121 13.51 -5.69 -16.60
CA ARG A 121 14.11 -6.66 -17.53
C ARG A 121 15.38 -7.27 -16.96
N ALA A 122 16.27 -6.45 -16.40
CA ALA A 122 17.50 -6.94 -15.78
C ALA A 122 17.22 -7.92 -14.62
N LEU A 123 16.17 -7.69 -13.82
CA LEU A 123 15.73 -8.62 -12.78
C LEU A 123 15.18 -9.94 -13.36
N GLU A 124 14.45 -9.90 -14.47
CA GLU A 124 13.92 -11.09 -15.15
C GLU A 124 15.02 -12.04 -15.66
N TYR A 125 16.16 -11.48 -16.08
CA TYR A 125 17.31 -12.27 -16.55
C TYR A 125 18.17 -12.91 -15.45
N ARG A 126 17.94 -12.59 -14.16
CA ARG A 126 18.69 -13.16 -13.04
C ARG A 126 18.25 -14.60 -12.76
N GLN A 127 18.81 -15.56 -13.50
CA GLN A 127 18.54 -16.98 -13.29
C GLN A 127 18.97 -17.42 -11.89
N GLY A 128 18.11 -18.20 -11.21
CA GLY A 128 18.37 -18.70 -9.85
C GLY A 128 18.09 -17.69 -8.72
N ASP A 129 17.87 -16.40 -9.00
CA ASP A 129 17.57 -15.40 -7.98
C ASP A 129 16.10 -15.49 -7.55
N LYS A 130 15.86 -16.21 -6.45
CA LYS A 130 14.51 -16.38 -5.88
C LYS A 130 13.90 -15.05 -5.45
N GLN A 131 14.71 -14.13 -4.92
CA GLN A 131 14.24 -12.85 -4.42
C GLN A 131 13.75 -11.96 -5.57
N ALA A 132 14.50 -11.92 -6.68
CA ALA A 132 14.07 -11.22 -7.89
C ALA A 132 12.76 -11.81 -8.46
N LYS A 133 12.65 -13.14 -8.54
CA LYS A 133 11.42 -13.82 -8.99
C LYS A 133 10.21 -13.48 -8.12
N ASP A 134 10.36 -13.54 -6.79
CA ASP A 134 9.28 -13.24 -5.85
C ASP A 134 8.86 -11.76 -5.93
N PHE A 135 9.81 -10.85 -6.13
CA PHE A 135 9.53 -9.43 -6.35
C PHE A 135 8.71 -9.22 -7.64
N LEU A 136 9.18 -9.78 -8.76
CA LEU A 136 8.52 -9.65 -10.06
C LEU A 136 7.10 -10.24 -10.05
N LYS A 137 6.89 -11.38 -9.38
CA LYS A 137 5.56 -11.98 -9.19
C LYS A 137 4.63 -11.04 -8.44
N LYS A 138 5.10 -10.43 -7.34
CA LYS A 138 4.31 -9.46 -6.58
C LYS A 138 4.00 -8.20 -7.39
N LEU A 139 4.96 -7.71 -8.17
CA LEU A 139 4.80 -6.54 -9.03
C LEU A 139 3.74 -6.79 -10.11
N LYS A 140 3.83 -7.92 -10.84
CA LYS A 140 2.85 -8.31 -11.88
C LYS A 140 1.44 -8.47 -11.32
N ASN A 141 1.31 -9.00 -10.10
CA ASN A 141 0.00 -9.12 -9.45
C ASN A 141 -0.62 -7.75 -9.13
N LYS A 142 0.18 -6.74 -8.79
CA LYS A 142 -0.30 -5.38 -8.53
C LYS A 142 -0.69 -4.63 -9.81
N SER A 143 -0.03 -4.92 -10.93
CA SER A 143 -0.27 -4.21 -12.19
C SER A 143 -1.44 -4.75 -13.00
N HIS A 144 -1.66 -6.07 -12.96
CA HIS A 144 -2.71 -6.75 -13.73
C HIS A 144 -4.00 -7.01 -12.94
N SER A 145 -4.10 -6.43 -11.72
CA SER A 145 -5.33 -6.43 -10.93
C SER A 145 -6.29 -5.39 -11.45
#